data_AF-A0A382R5C8-F1
#
_entry.id   AF-A0A382R5C8-F1
#
_cell.length_a   1.000
_cell.length_b   1.000
_cell.length_c   1.000
_cell.angle_alpha   90.00
_cell.angle_beta   90.00
_cell.angle_gamma   90.00
#
_symmetry.space_group_name_H-M   'P 1'
#
loop_
_entity.id
_entity.type
_entity.pdbx_description
1 polymer ?
#
loop_
_entity_poly.entity_id
_entity_poly.type
_entity_poly.pdbx_seq_one_letter_code
_entity_poly.pdbx_strand_id
1 'polypeptide(L)'
;VLASIPLKGQVLNLTSAWWFEQTKYIIPNHVIDVPDPNATLVKKCKVFPIEFVVRGYITGSTSTSLWTVYNNGDREYCGNALPEGLIKNQKLNANMLTPTTKEEHHDRPITPNEIVSEGWMSQKDWDYCSQKA
;
A
#
# COMPACT_ATOMS: atom_id res chain seq x y z
N VAL A 1 -5.55 9.84 -24.50
CA VAL A 1 -6.13 8.54 -24.06
C VAL A 1 -5.82 7.52 -25.14
N LEU A 2 -5.08 6.45 -24.82
CA LEU A 2 -4.68 5.42 -25.80
C LEU A 2 -5.80 4.41 -26.08
N ALA A 3 -6.61 4.09 -25.07
CA ALA A 3 -7.86 3.33 -25.20
C ALA A 3 -8.73 3.54 -23.94
N SER A 4 -10.02 3.28 -24.08
CA SER A 4 -10.96 3.16 -22.95
C SER A 4 -11.36 1.70 -22.81
N ILE A 5 -11.26 1.16 -21.59
CA ILE A 5 -11.79 -0.17 -21.27
C ILE A 5 -13.22 0.02 -20.77
N PRO A 6 -14.24 -0.45 -21.51
CA PRO A 6 -15.63 -0.33 -21.09
C PRO A 6 -15.82 -0.88 -19.67
N LEU A 7 -16.63 -0.20 -18.87
CA LEU A 7 -17.02 -0.60 -17.51
C LEU A 7 -15.87 -0.69 -16.48
N LYS A 8 -14.61 -0.36 -16.84
CA LYS A 8 -13.48 -0.40 -15.90
C LYS A 8 -13.76 0.41 -14.62
N GLY A 9 -14.30 1.63 -14.76
CA GLY A 9 -14.65 2.48 -13.63
C GLY A 9 -15.66 1.81 -12.70
N GLN A 10 -16.70 1.20 -13.26
CA GLN A 10 -17.74 0.48 -12.53
C GLN A 10 -17.17 -0.69 -11.73
N VAL A 11 -16.37 -1.53 -12.39
CA VAL A 11 -15.75 -2.70 -11.76
C VAL A 11 -14.84 -2.29 -10.60
N LEU A 12 -13.99 -1.27 -10.80
CA LEU A 12 -13.07 -0.81 -9.77
C LEU A 12 -13.78 -0.15 -8.58
N ASN A 13 -14.79 0.69 -8.85
CA ASN A 13 -15.55 1.38 -7.80
C ASN A 13 -16.38 0.39 -6.96
N LEU A 14 -17.09 -0.55 -7.61
CA LEU A 14 -17.88 -1.57 -6.88
C LEU A 14 -17.01 -2.58 -6.13
N THR A 15 -15.85 -2.94 -6.69
CA THR A 15 -14.86 -3.78 -5.98
C THR A 15 -14.32 -3.06 -4.75
N SER A 16 -14.04 -1.76 -4.86
CA SER A 16 -13.61 -0.94 -3.73
C SER A 16 -14.70 -0.84 -2.67
N ALA A 17 -15.96 -0.60 -3.07
CA ALA A 17 -17.11 -0.57 -2.17
C ALA A 17 -17.28 -1.87 -1.39
N TRP A 18 -17.13 -3.02 -2.06
CA TRP A 18 -17.16 -4.32 -1.42
C TRP A 18 -16.06 -4.48 -0.37
N TRP A 19 -14.81 -4.14 -0.70
CA TRP A 19 -13.70 -4.21 0.26
C TRP A 19 -13.84 -3.23 1.42
N PHE A 20 -14.35 -2.02 1.18
CA PHE A 20 -14.65 -1.07 2.26
C PHE A 20 -15.69 -1.63 3.24
N GLU A 21 -16.70 -2.36 2.76
CA GLU A 21 -17.66 -3.07 3.62
C GLU A 21 -16.99 -4.20 4.40
N GLN A 22 -16.25 -5.08 3.71
CA GLN A 22 -15.61 -6.24 4.34
C GLN A 22 -14.58 -5.85 5.40
N THR A 23 -13.98 -4.66 5.33
CA THR A 23 -12.90 -4.23 6.23
C THR A 23 -13.34 -3.21 7.28
N LYS A 24 -14.63 -2.87 7.37
CA LYS A 24 -15.16 -1.89 8.36
C LYS A 24 -14.78 -2.22 9.81
N TYR A 25 -14.66 -3.51 10.14
CA TYR A 25 -14.32 -3.96 11.48
C TYR A 25 -12.82 -3.79 11.83
N ILE A 26 -11.96 -3.58 10.83
CA ILE A 26 -10.51 -3.44 11.02
C ILE A 26 -10.18 -1.98 11.36
N ILE A 27 -10.64 -1.05 10.52
CA ILE A 27 -10.38 0.39 10.62
C ILE A 27 -11.57 1.18 10.04
N PRO A 28 -11.95 2.33 10.63
CA PRO A 28 -12.94 3.21 10.01
C PRO A 28 -12.48 3.66 8.62
N ASN A 29 -13.38 3.64 7.64
CA ASN A 29 -13.12 4.13 6.30
C ASN A 29 -13.96 5.38 5.99
N HIS A 30 -13.61 6.07 4.91
CA HIS A 30 -14.20 7.36 4.55
C HIS A 30 -15.50 7.24 3.74
N VAL A 31 -15.98 6.04 3.40
CA VAL A 31 -17.15 5.86 2.52
C VAL A 31 -18.43 6.25 3.25
N ILE A 32 -19.24 7.09 2.61
CA ILE A 32 -20.57 7.49 3.09
C ILE A 32 -21.65 6.75 2.30
N ASP A 33 -21.56 6.75 0.97
CA ASP A 33 -22.53 6.10 0.07
C ASP A 33 -21.93 5.84 -1.32
N VAL A 34 -22.58 5.02 -2.14
CA VAL A 34 -22.20 4.71 -3.53
C VAL A 34 -23.41 4.96 -4.46
N PRO A 35 -23.70 6.24 -4.80
CA PRO A 35 -24.93 6.60 -5.53
C PRO A 35 -24.92 6.21 -7.02
N ASP A 36 -23.74 5.91 -7.58
CA ASP A 36 -23.58 5.47 -8.97
C ASP A 36 -22.50 4.37 -9.04
N PRO A 37 -22.59 3.39 -9.95
CA PRO A 37 -21.54 2.40 -10.15
C PRO A 37 -20.14 2.98 -10.37
N ASN A 38 -19.98 4.22 -10.84
CA ASN A 38 -18.70 4.90 -11.06
C ASN A 38 -18.35 5.95 -10.00
N ALA A 39 -19.21 6.20 -8.99
CA ALA A 39 -18.99 7.26 -8.01
C ALA A 39 -19.21 6.79 -6.57
N THR A 40 -18.30 7.18 -5.68
CA THR A 40 -18.42 6.98 -4.24
C THR A 40 -18.44 8.33 -3.55
N LEU A 41 -19.46 8.56 -2.70
CA LEU A 41 -19.51 9.70 -1.79
C LEU A 41 -18.65 9.39 -0.57
N VAL A 42 -17.67 10.26 -0.29
CA VAL A 42 -16.69 10.06 0.80
C VAL A 42 -16.59 11.28 1.71
N LYS A 43 -16.18 11.04 2.95
CA LYS A 43 -15.74 12.08 3.88
C LYS A 43 -14.35 12.59 3.44
N LYS A 44 -14.21 13.91 3.31
CA LYS A 44 -12.91 14.53 3.05
C LYS A 44 -11.97 14.29 4.25
N CYS A 45 -10.85 13.63 4.01
CA CYS A 45 -9.83 13.33 5.00
C CYS A 45 -8.53 14.10 4.73
N LYS A 46 -7.73 14.32 5.77
CA LYS A 46 -6.31 14.69 5.60
C LYS A 46 -5.53 13.40 5.38
N VAL A 47 -4.91 13.27 4.21
CA VAL A 47 -4.20 12.05 3.80
C VAL A 47 -2.80 12.05 4.42
N PHE A 48 -2.37 10.90 4.95
CA PHE A 48 -0.96 10.70 5.29
C PHE A 48 -0.15 10.57 4.00
N PRO A 49 0.95 11.31 3.83
CA PRO A 49 1.78 11.25 2.62
C PRO A 49 2.68 10.00 2.55
N ILE A 50 2.13 8.83 2.89
CA ILE A 50 2.77 7.52 2.91
C ILE A 50 1.86 6.48 2.24
N GLU A 51 2.41 5.66 1.37
CA GLU A 51 1.72 4.51 0.80
C GLU A 51 1.98 3.26 1.66
N PHE A 52 0.92 2.69 2.23
CA PHE A 52 1.00 1.44 2.99
C PHE A 52 0.94 0.24 2.03
N VAL A 53 2.10 -0.25 1.60
CA VAL A 53 2.20 -1.42 0.72
C VAL A 53 2.46 -2.67 1.57
N VAL A 54 1.52 -3.61 1.55
CA VAL A 54 1.64 -4.91 2.23
C VAL A 54 1.91 -5.99 1.20
N ARG A 55 2.93 -6.82 1.46
CA ARG A 55 3.37 -7.87 0.55
C ARG A 55 3.25 -9.23 1.23
N GLY A 56 2.43 -10.11 0.64
CA GLY A 56 2.37 -11.53 1.01
C GLY A 56 3.26 -12.43 0.15
N TYR A 57 3.78 -11.90 -0.96
CA TYR A 57 4.61 -12.62 -1.94
C TYR A 57 5.76 -11.72 -2.41
N ILE A 58 6.92 -12.33 -2.69
CA ILE A 58 8.03 -11.62 -3.32
C ILE A 58 7.88 -11.64 -4.84
N THR A 59 7.49 -10.50 -5.42
CA THR A 59 7.19 -10.40 -6.85
C THR A 59 7.40 -8.97 -7.37
N GLY A 60 7.04 -8.76 -8.63
CA GLY A 60 7.11 -7.51 -9.37
C GLY A 60 8.30 -7.42 -10.32
N SER A 61 8.30 -6.34 -11.11
CA SER A 61 9.31 -6.04 -12.13
C SER A 61 9.78 -4.59 -12.11
N THR A 62 9.17 -3.73 -11.29
CA THR A 62 9.58 -2.33 -11.14
C THR A 62 10.80 -2.21 -10.23
N SER A 63 11.52 -1.11 -10.30
CA SER A 63 12.68 -0.81 -9.43
C SER A 63 12.32 -0.82 -7.94
N THR A 64 11.07 -0.54 -7.59
CA THR A 64 10.55 -0.53 -6.21
C THR A 64 9.82 -1.83 -5.83
N SER A 65 9.87 -2.86 -6.66
CA SER A 65 9.26 -4.15 -6.33
C SER A 65 10.22 -5.02 -5.52
N LEU A 66 9.66 -5.77 -4.56
CA LEU A 66 10.44 -6.57 -3.62
C LEU A 66 11.33 -7.59 -4.33
N TRP A 67 10.86 -8.19 -5.42
CA TRP A 67 11.68 -9.13 -6.21
C TRP A 67 12.85 -8.43 -6.90
N THR A 68 12.63 -7.28 -7.55
CA THR A 68 13.71 -6.57 -8.26
C THR A 68 14.83 -6.16 -7.30
N VAL A 69 14.48 -5.60 -6.15
CA VAL A 69 15.43 -5.21 -5.09
C VAL A 69 16.21 -6.43 -4.59
N TYR A 70 15.51 -7.49 -4.20
CA TYR A 70 16.17 -8.72 -3.74
C TYR A 70 17.10 -9.35 -4.79
N ASN A 71 16.66 -9.38 -6.06
CA ASN A 71 17.42 -9.92 -7.18
C ASN A 71 18.66 -9.06 -7.53
N ASN A 72 18.65 -7.77 -7.18
CA ASN A 72 19.81 -6.89 -7.31
C ASN A 72 20.85 -7.12 -6.19
N GLY A 73 20.57 -7.98 -5.23
CA GLY A 73 21.47 -8.33 -4.13
C GLY A 73 21.11 -7.67 -2.80
N ASP A 74 20.10 -6.82 -2.76
CA ASP A 74 19.67 -6.18 -1.52
C ASP A 74 19.09 -7.20 -0.54
N ARG A 75 19.40 -7.04 0.74
CA ARG A 75 18.92 -7.89 1.85
C ARG A 75 18.23 -7.11 2.95
N GLU A 76 18.07 -5.82 2.75
CA GLU A 76 17.29 -4.94 3.60
C GLU A 76 16.38 -4.10 2.71
N TYR A 77 15.10 -4.02 3.06
CA TYR A 77 14.14 -3.23 2.30
C TYR A 77 13.04 -2.65 3.19
N CYS A 78 12.92 -1.31 3.21
CA CYS A 78 11.99 -0.58 4.07
C CYS A 78 12.08 -0.98 5.56
N GLY A 79 13.27 -1.30 6.06
CA GLY A 79 13.49 -1.76 7.44
C GLY A 79 13.20 -3.24 7.69
N ASN A 80 12.94 -4.02 6.64
CA ASN A 80 12.76 -5.46 6.72
C ASN A 80 14.03 -6.19 6.25
N ALA A 81 14.49 -7.15 7.04
CA ALA A 81 15.52 -8.09 6.61
C ALA A 81 14.92 -9.12 5.63
N LEU A 82 15.59 -9.32 4.49
CA LEU A 82 15.20 -10.31 3.49
C LEU A 82 16.07 -11.55 3.66
N PRO A 83 15.51 -12.72 4.04
CA PRO A 83 16.28 -13.93 4.18
C PRO A 83 16.86 -14.37 2.84
N GLU A 84 17.96 -15.12 2.90
CA GLU A 84 18.55 -15.75 1.72
C GLU A 84 17.66 -16.85 1.12
N GLY A 85 17.96 -17.20 -0.13
CA GLY A 85 17.31 -18.32 -0.82
C GLY A 85 15.89 -18.03 -1.31
N LEU A 86 15.42 -16.79 -1.20
CA LEU A 86 14.11 -16.39 -1.74
C LEU A 86 14.11 -16.52 -3.28
N ILE A 87 13.03 -17.11 -3.83
CA ILE A 87 12.79 -17.25 -5.27
C ILE A 87 11.62 -16.37 -5.75
N LYS A 88 11.60 -16.06 -7.05
CA LYS A 88 10.56 -15.20 -7.65
C LYS A 88 9.17 -15.79 -7.47
N ASN A 89 8.21 -14.94 -7.08
CA ASN A 89 6.80 -15.25 -6.86
C ASN A 89 6.51 -16.21 -5.69
N GLN A 90 7.48 -16.43 -4.79
CA GLN A 90 7.22 -17.26 -3.61
C GLN A 90 6.37 -16.51 -2.58
N LYS A 91 5.61 -17.26 -1.79
CA LYS A 91 4.89 -16.74 -0.63
C LYS A 91 5.87 -16.41 0.49
N LEU A 92 5.70 -15.27 1.14
CA LEU A 92 6.49 -14.89 2.32
C LEU A 92 5.96 -15.60 3.57
N ASN A 93 6.84 -15.82 4.55
CA ASN A 93 6.47 -16.46 5.83
C ASN A 93 5.48 -15.60 6.64
N ALA A 94 5.59 -14.28 6.52
CA ALA A 94 4.67 -13.30 7.09
C ALA A 94 4.46 -12.16 6.08
N ASN A 95 3.33 -11.47 6.21
CA ASN A 95 3.09 -10.26 5.44
C ASN A 95 4.12 -9.19 5.83
N MET A 96 4.66 -8.51 4.82
CA MET A 96 5.69 -7.51 4.99
C MET A 96 5.15 -6.14 4.63
N LEU A 97 5.24 -5.18 5.56
CA LEU A 97 4.91 -3.79 5.29
C LEU A 97 6.14 -3.09 4.70
N THR A 98 6.00 -2.53 3.49
CA THR A 98 7.08 -1.87 2.75
C THR A 98 6.61 -0.48 2.33
N PRO A 99 6.56 0.49 3.26
CA PRO A 99 6.00 1.79 2.95
C PRO A 99 6.88 2.56 1.96
N THR A 100 6.22 3.41 1.16
CA THR A 100 6.89 4.39 0.30
C THR A 100 6.37 5.79 0.58
N THR A 101 7.21 6.80 0.38
CA THR A 101 6.75 8.20 0.44
C THR A 101 5.80 8.48 -0.72
N LYS A 102 4.96 9.51 -0.56
CA LYS A 102 4.14 10.06 -1.64
C LYS A 102 4.66 11.45 -2.00
N GLU A 103 5.67 11.52 -2.85
CA GLU A 103 6.37 12.76 -3.22
C GLU A 103 5.95 13.24 -4.63
N GLU A 104 6.14 14.53 -4.94
CA GLU A 104 5.72 15.10 -6.24
C GLU A 104 6.51 14.55 -7.43
N HIS A 105 7.74 14.06 -7.22
CA HIS A 105 8.62 13.61 -8.29
C HIS A 105 8.76 12.09 -8.31
N HIS A 106 9.19 11.46 -7.21
CA HIS A 106 9.34 10.01 -7.14
C HIS A 106 9.12 9.50 -5.72
N ASP A 107 8.20 8.53 -5.60
CA ASP A 107 8.02 7.77 -4.37
C ASP A 107 9.29 6.96 -4.06
N ARG A 108 9.81 7.09 -2.83
CA ARG A 108 10.97 6.31 -2.38
C ARG A 108 10.59 5.30 -1.28
N PRO A 109 11.27 4.15 -1.21
CA PRO A 109 11.23 3.29 -0.02
C PRO A 109 11.61 4.10 1.22
N ILE A 110 10.87 3.89 2.31
CA ILE A 110 11.14 4.53 3.60
C ILE A 110 10.98 3.50 4.72
N THR A 111 11.76 3.63 5.79
CA THR A 111 11.65 2.78 6.97
C THR A 111 10.62 3.34 7.97
N PRO A 112 10.04 2.50 8.85
CA PRO A 112 9.18 2.97 9.94
C PRO A 112 9.79 4.09 10.79
N ASN A 113 11.09 4.00 11.06
CA ASN A 113 11.80 5.00 11.86
C ASN A 113 11.91 6.35 11.14
N GLU A 114 12.20 6.33 9.84
CA GLU A 114 12.28 7.53 9.00
C GLU A 114 10.91 8.21 8.84
N ILE A 115 9.81 7.45 8.72
CA ILE A 115 8.45 8.01 8.67
C ILE A 115 8.17 8.93 9.86
N VAL A 116 8.60 8.52 11.06
CA VAL A 116 8.37 9.28 12.29
C VAL A 116 9.40 10.39 12.46
N SER A 117 10.69 10.11 12.23
CA SER A 117 11.77 11.08 12.46
C SER A 117 11.74 12.25 11.47
N GLU A 118 11.29 12.02 10.24
CA GLU A 118 11.12 13.06 9.21
C GLU A 118 9.74 13.76 9.30
N GLY A 119 8.85 13.32 10.21
CA GLY A 119 7.58 13.99 10.47
C GLY A 119 6.44 13.69 9.49
N TRP A 120 6.52 12.60 8.71
CA TRP A 120 5.44 12.17 7.82
C TRP A 120 4.21 11.69 8.60
N MET A 121 4.43 11.04 9.74
CA MET A 121 3.39 10.61 10.68
C MET A 121 3.87 10.76 12.12
N SER A 122 2.96 10.90 13.08
CA SER A 122 3.32 10.72 14.48
C SER A 122 3.57 9.25 14.79
N GLN A 123 4.37 8.94 15.82
CA GLN A 123 4.58 7.55 16.26
C GLN A 123 3.25 6.84 16.54
N LYS A 124 2.32 7.55 17.20
CA LYS A 124 0.99 7.01 17.52
C LYS A 124 0.18 6.66 16.28
N ASP A 125 0.19 7.52 15.26
CA ASP A 125 -0.52 7.27 14.02
C ASP A 125 0.12 6.10 13.24
N TRP A 126 1.46 6.06 13.21
CA TRP A 126 2.19 4.97 12.57
C TRP A 126 1.87 3.62 13.23
N ASP A 127 1.96 3.53 14.55
CA ASP A 127 1.67 2.29 15.30
C ASP A 127 0.23 1.83 15.06
N TYR A 128 -0.73 2.76 15.09
CA TYR A 128 -2.13 2.46 14.83
C TYR A 128 -2.36 1.96 13.40
N CYS A 129 -1.82 2.65 12.39
CA CYS A 129 -2.03 2.28 10.99
C CYS A 129 -1.28 1.01 10.60
N SER A 130 -0.03 0.86 11.01
CA SER A 130 0.81 -0.30 10.66
C SER A 130 0.30 -1.60 11.28
N GLN A 131 -0.32 -1.57 12.45
CA GLN A 131 -0.96 -2.74 13.05
C GLN A 131 -2.21 -3.19 12.30
N LYS A 132 -2.88 -2.27 11.59
CA LYS A 132 -4.16 -2.52 10.88
C LYS A 132 -3.98 -2.79 9.39
N ALA A 133 -2.80 -2.49 8.85
CA ALA A 133 -2.39 -2.83 7.49
C ALA A 133 -2.11 -4.33 7.36
#